data_AF-A0A4W6CW51-F1
#
_entry.id   AF-A0A4W6CW51-F1
#
_cell.length_a   1.000
_cell.length_b   1.000
_cell.length_c   1.000
_cell.angle_alpha   90.00
_cell.angle_beta   90.00
_cell.angle_gamma   90.00
#
_symmetry.space_group_name_H-M   'P 1'
#
loop_
_entity.id
_entity.type
_entity.pdbx_description
1 polymer ?
#
loop_
_entity_poly.entity_id
_entity_poly.type
_entity_poly.pdbx_seq_one_letter_code
_entity_poly.pdbx_strand_id
1 'polypeptide(L)'
;MRIGLPSAETLQGGSLKALILTVLLSVFMFQLLRTVGLRAFSMASETYTSGTHSAAFVTCPNDTVAKDLARGIVERKLAACVNIVPAITSVYEWQGKIEEDSEVLLMIKTRSSKVPALAEYVR
;
A
#
# COMPACT_ATOMS: atom_id res chain seq x y z
N MET A 1 28.65 24.57 -74.73
CA MET A 1 27.56 23.77 -74.11
C MET A 1 28.20 22.82 -73.09
N ARG A 2 28.27 23.24 -71.81
CA ARG A 2 28.74 22.38 -70.71
C ARG A 2 27.53 22.14 -69.80
N ILE A 3 27.05 20.92 -69.78
CA ILE A 3 25.91 20.49 -68.97
C ILE A 3 26.47 20.24 -67.57
N GLY A 4 26.06 21.05 -66.60
CA GLY A 4 26.41 20.86 -65.19
C GLY A 4 25.62 19.70 -64.60
N LEU A 5 26.34 18.71 -64.06
CA LEU A 5 25.74 17.74 -63.13
C LEU A 5 25.54 18.42 -61.77
N PRO A 6 24.40 18.22 -61.09
CA PRO A 6 24.26 18.62 -59.69
C PRO A 6 25.02 17.64 -58.79
N SER A 7 25.82 18.19 -57.87
CA SER A 7 26.57 17.49 -56.83
C SER A 7 25.64 16.85 -55.79
N ALA A 8 25.93 15.60 -55.45
CA ALA A 8 25.18 14.76 -54.53
C ALA A 8 25.52 15.02 -53.05
N GLU A 9 25.38 16.25 -52.55
CA GLU A 9 25.84 16.59 -51.19
C GLU A 9 24.79 17.20 -50.24
N THR A 10 23.49 17.23 -50.56
CA THR A 10 22.49 17.90 -49.68
C THR A 10 21.42 17.00 -49.04
N LEU A 11 21.55 15.67 -49.08
CA LEU A 11 20.51 14.75 -48.54
C LEU A 11 20.87 14.01 -47.24
N GLN A 12 22.00 14.28 -46.59
CA GLN A 12 22.53 13.39 -45.53
C GLN A 12 22.31 13.85 -44.07
N GLY A 13 21.83 15.08 -43.80
CA GLY A 13 21.76 15.64 -42.43
C GLY A 13 20.43 15.48 -41.67
N GLY A 14 19.29 15.43 -42.37
CA GLY A 14 17.96 15.40 -41.73
C GLY A 14 17.49 13.99 -41.33
N SER A 15 17.86 12.98 -42.11
CA SER A 15 17.41 11.60 -41.93
C SER A 15 17.96 10.96 -40.64
N LEU A 16 19.23 11.23 -40.31
CA LEU A 16 19.88 10.64 -39.13
C LEU A 16 19.34 11.19 -37.81
N LYS A 17 19.07 12.50 -37.71
CA LYS A 17 18.48 13.12 -36.52
C LYS A 17 17.04 12.64 -36.27
N ALA A 18 16.26 12.50 -37.35
CA ALA A 18 14.91 11.94 -37.27
C ALA A 18 14.94 10.48 -36.80
N LEU A 19 15.88 9.67 -37.31
CA LEU A 19 16.06 8.28 -36.89
C LEU A 19 16.48 8.15 -35.42
N ILE A 20 17.41 9.00 -34.95
CA ILE A 20 17.83 9.01 -33.55
C ILE A 20 16.66 9.41 -32.64
N LEU A 21 15.87 10.42 -33.03
CA LEU A 21 14.72 10.88 -32.25
C LEU A 21 13.61 9.82 -32.17
N THR A 22 13.29 9.13 -33.27
CA THR A 22 12.30 8.05 -33.26
C THR A 22 12.76 6.84 -32.44
N VAL A 23 14.05 6.52 -32.48
CA VAL A 23 14.63 5.46 -31.62
C VAL A 23 14.57 5.88 -30.15
N LEU A 24 14.92 7.12 -29.80
CA LEU A 24 14.86 7.60 -28.41
C LEU A 24 13.42 7.65 -27.87
N LEU A 25 12.47 8.16 -28.66
CA LEU A 25 11.05 8.18 -28.28
C LEU A 25 10.47 6.78 -28.14
N SER A 26 10.86 5.84 -29.01
CA SER A 26 10.39 4.45 -28.92
C SER A 26 10.99 3.72 -27.72
N VAL A 27 12.28 3.92 -27.42
CA VAL A 27 12.91 3.36 -26.21
C VAL A 27 12.27 3.95 -24.95
N PHE A 28 12.04 5.27 -24.90
CA PHE A 28 11.38 5.93 -23.77
C PHE A 28 9.94 5.44 -23.58
N MET A 29 9.16 5.38 -24.66
CA MET A 29 7.80 4.84 -24.64
C MET A 29 7.77 3.37 -24.25
N PHE A 30 8.73 2.57 -24.70
CA PHE A 30 8.86 1.16 -24.31
C PHE A 30 9.18 1.01 -22.82
N GLN A 31 10.10 1.81 -22.26
CA GLN A 31 10.36 1.79 -20.82
C GLN A 31 9.13 2.25 -20.03
N LEU A 32 8.41 3.27 -20.50
CA LEU A 32 7.16 3.72 -19.87
C LEU A 32 6.09 2.62 -19.90
N LEU A 33 5.82 2.01 -21.06
CA LEU A 33 4.88 0.90 -21.19
C LEU A 33 5.29 -0.29 -20.33
N ARG A 34 6.58 -0.59 -20.24
CA ARG A 34 7.09 -1.71 -19.45
C ARG A 34 6.92 -1.45 -17.95
N THR A 35 7.22 -0.24 -17.46
CA THR A 35 7.01 0.13 -16.05
C THR A 35 5.52 0.18 -15.71
N VAL A 36 4.68 0.75 -16.57
CA VAL A 36 3.23 0.80 -16.36
C VAL A 36 2.63 -0.60 -16.45
N GLY A 37 3.03 -1.41 -17.42
CA GLY A 37 2.58 -2.79 -17.60
C GLY A 37 2.95 -3.70 -16.43
N LEU A 38 4.19 -3.64 -15.93
CA LEU A 38 4.61 -4.40 -14.74
C LEU A 38 3.84 -4.01 -13.49
N ARG A 39 3.57 -2.70 -13.30
CA ARG A 39 2.78 -2.22 -12.15
C ARG A 39 1.31 -2.60 -12.27
N ALA A 40 0.73 -2.45 -13.45
CA ALA A 40 -0.65 -2.86 -13.72
C ALA A 40 -0.85 -4.37 -13.50
N PHE A 41 0.11 -5.19 -13.96
CA PHE A 41 0.09 -6.63 -13.73
C PHE A 41 0.25 -6.98 -12.25
N SER A 42 1.14 -6.30 -11.52
CA SER A 42 1.30 -6.51 -10.07
C SER A 42 0.04 -6.17 -9.27
N MET A 43 -0.68 -5.11 -9.65
CA MET A 43 -1.95 -4.75 -9.02
C MET A 43 -3.06 -5.76 -9.34
N ALA A 44 -3.11 -6.23 -10.59
CA ALA A 44 -4.07 -7.25 -11.01
C ALA A 44 -3.78 -8.64 -10.40
N SER A 45 -2.54 -8.88 -9.95
CA SER A 45 -2.06 -10.16 -9.43
C SER A 45 -2.01 -10.25 -7.91
N GLU A 46 -2.57 -9.29 -7.14
CA GLU A 46 -2.73 -9.46 -5.70
C GLU A 46 -3.80 -10.51 -5.41
N THR A 47 -3.41 -11.77 -5.50
CA THR A 47 -4.21 -12.90 -5.06
C THR A 47 -4.21 -12.93 -3.54
N TYR A 48 -5.38 -12.76 -2.92
CA TYR A 48 -5.53 -12.98 -1.49
C TYR A 48 -5.13 -14.40 -1.13
N THR A 49 -4.14 -14.54 -0.25
CA THR A 49 -3.76 -15.82 0.31
C THR A 49 -4.38 -15.95 1.70
N SER A 50 -5.15 -17.02 1.93
CA SER A 50 -5.79 -17.26 3.22
C SER A 50 -4.77 -17.25 4.37
N GLY A 51 -5.14 -16.65 5.50
CA GLY A 51 -4.28 -16.56 6.69
C GLY A 51 -3.21 -15.47 6.64
N THR A 52 -3.06 -14.72 5.55
CA THR A 52 -2.08 -13.60 5.47
C THR A 52 -2.53 -12.34 6.22
N HIS A 53 -3.83 -12.21 6.49
CA HIS A 53 -4.42 -11.09 7.20
C HIS A 53 -5.23 -11.59 8.40
N SER A 54 -5.29 -10.77 9.45
CA SER A 54 -6.00 -11.05 10.69
C SER A 54 -6.79 -9.83 11.15
N ALA A 55 -7.91 -10.09 11.83
CA ALA A 55 -8.61 -9.11 12.66
C ALA A 55 -8.32 -9.43 14.13
N ALA A 56 -7.64 -8.52 14.83
CA ALA A 56 -7.39 -8.62 16.26
C ALA A 56 -8.42 -7.78 17.02
N PHE A 57 -8.82 -8.27 18.19
CA PHE A 57 -9.76 -7.60 19.09
C PHE A 57 -9.04 -7.22 20.38
N VAL A 58 -9.15 -5.96 20.80
CA VAL A 58 -8.55 -5.42 22.02
C VAL A 58 -9.60 -4.56 22.71
N THR A 59 -9.84 -4.78 23.99
CA THR A 59 -10.71 -3.92 24.80
C THR A 59 -9.88 -2.81 25.47
N CYS A 60 -10.52 -1.67 25.71
CA CYS A 60 -9.92 -0.50 26.34
C CYS A 60 -10.88 0.05 27.41
N PRO A 61 -10.36 0.60 28.51
CA PRO A 61 -11.19 1.05 29.63
C PRO A 61 -11.99 2.32 29.35
N ASN A 62 -11.65 3.09 28.31
CA ASN A 62 -12.37 4.29 27.90
C ASN A 62 -12.00 4.75 26.49
N ASP A 63 -12.79 5.71 25.99
CA ASP A 63 -12.66 6.33 24.67
C ASP A 63 -11.31 7.01 24.41
N THR A 64 -10.72 7.64 25.43
CA THR A 64 -9.44 8.37 25.31
C THR A 64 -8.32 7.36 25.04
N VAL A 65 -8.19 6.33 25.88
CA VAL A 65 -7.19 5.27 25.71
C VAL A 65 -7.38 4.55 24.38
N ALA A 66 -8.63 4.24 24.01
CA ALA A 66 -8.94 3.59 22.73
C ALA A 66 -8.48 4.41 21.52
N LYS A 67 -8.74 5.72 21.51
CA LYS A 67 -8.34 6.62 20.41
C LYS A 67 -6.83 6.78 20.32
N ASP A 68 -6.16 6.94 21.46
CA ASP A 68 -4.70 7.12 21.50
C ASP A 68 -3.97 5.84 21.08
N LEU A 69 -4.43 4.68 21.55
CA LEU A 69 -3.90 3.38 21.13
C LEU A 69 -4.13 3.13 19.64
N ALA A 70 -5.35 3.39 19.13
CA ALA A 70 -5.68 3.23 17.72
C ALA A 70 -4.81 4.11 16.81
N ARG A 71 -4.58 5.38 17.18
CA ARG A 71 -3.67 6.28 16.45
C ARG A 71 -2.25 5.73 16.43
N GLY A 72 -1.70 5.38 17.59
CA GLY A 72 -0.34 4.86 17.70
C GLY A 72 -0.12 3.56 16.92
N ILE A 73 -1.10 2.65 16.91
CA ILE A 73 -1.05 1.41 16.11
C ILE A 73 -0.91 1.72 14.62
N VAL A 74 -1.69 2.67 14.11
CA VAL A 74 -1.71 3.03 12.68
C VAL A 74 -0.47 3.83 12.29
N GLU A 75 -0.05 4.81 13.10
CA GLU A 75 1.15 5.63 12.88
C GLU A 75 2.42 4.77 12.80
N ARG A 76 2.53 3.76 13.67
CA ARG A 76 3.64 2.80 13.67
C ARG A 76 3.52 1.73 12.59
N LYS A 77 2.47 1.79 11.75
CA LYS A 77 2.16 0.84 10.69
C LYS A 77 2.04 -0.60 11.20
N LEU A 78 1.58 -0.78 12.44
CA LEU A 78 1.33 -2.11 13.02
C LEU A 78 0.00 -2.70 12.53
N ALA A 79 -0.94 -1.84 12.12
CA ALA A 79 -2.16 -2.21 11.42
C ALA A 79 -2.47 -1.21 10.30
N ALA A 80 -3.32 -1.63 9.36
CA ALA A 80 -3.79 -0.75 8.29
C ALA A 80 -4.94 0.15 8.76
N CYS A 81 -5.81 -0.37 9.62
CA CYS A 81 -6.91 0.40 10.21
C CYS A 81 -7.39 -0.23 11.52
N VAL A 82 -8.06 0.60 12.33
CA VAL A 82 -8.70 0.22 13.59
C VAL A 82 -10.11 0.79 13.58
N ASN A 83 -11.12 -0.05 13.83
CA ASN A 83 -12.47 0.43 14.13
C ASN A 83 -12.63 0.52 15.65
N ILE A 84 -13.24 1.61 16.12
CA ILE A 84 -13.53 1.84 17.55
C ILE A 84 -15.03 1.65 17.75
N VAL A 85 -15.42 0.70 18.59
CA VAL A 85 -16.81 0.42 18.96
C VAL A 85 -17.00 0.85 20.42
N PRO A 86 -17.63 2.01 20.66
CA PRO A 86 -17.80 2.55 22.00
C PRO A 86 -18.91 1.82 22.77
N ALA A 87 -18.92 2.02 24.09
CA ALA A 87 -20.01 1.62 24.99
C ALA A 87 -20.39 0.14 24.91
N ILE A 88 -19.38 -0.74 24.94
CA ILE A 88 -19.62 -2.17 25.14
C ILE A 88 -19.69 -2.47 26.64
N THR A 89 -20.38 -3.55 27.00
CA THR A 89 -20.38 -4.11 28.35
C THR A 89 -19.60 -5.42 28.33
N SER A 90 -18.56 -5.51 29.13
CA SER A 90 -17.78 -6.72 29.33
C SER A 90 -18.25 -7.42 30.59
N VAL A 91 -18.69 -8.66 30.45
CA VAL A 91 -19.20 -9.50 31.55
C VAL A 91 -18.20 -10.64 31.79
N TYR A 92 -17.67 -10.74 33.01
CA TYR A 92 -16.64 -11.73 33.34
C TYR A 92 -16.70 -12.13 34.83
N GLU A 93 -16.00 -13.20 35.20
CA GLU A 93 -15.88 -13.64 36.60
C GLU A 93 -14.56 -13.15 37.20
N TRP A 94 -14.64 -12.51 38.38
CA TRP A 94 -13.49 -12.11 39.16
C TRP A 94 -13.73 -12.39 40.65
N GLN A 95 -12.77 -13.07 41.30
CA GLN A 95 -12.86 -13.45 42.72
C GLN A 95 -14.19 -14.15 43.10
N GLY A 96 -14.71 -14.99 42.20
CA GLY A 96 -15.95 -15.74 42.42
C GLY A 96 -17.25 -14.93 42.26
N LYS A 97 -17.18 -13.73 41.69
CA LYS A 97 -18.32 -12.86 41.40
C LYS A 97 -18.38 -12.51 39.92
N ILE A 98 -19.60 -12.39 39.40
CA ILE A 98 -19.81 -11.84 38.05
C ILE A 98 -19.71 -10.33 38.14
N GLU A 99 -18.81 -9.77 37.36
CA GLU A 99 -18.57 -8.33 37.22
C GLU A 99 -19.01 -7.87 35.83
N GLU A 100 -19.42 -6.61 35.74
CA GLU A 100 -19.78 -5.95 34.49
C GLU A 100 -19.07 -4.61 34.41
N ASP A 101 -18.23 -4.43 33.39
CA ASP A 101 -17.51 -3.18 33.15
C ASP A 101 -17.89 -2.56 31.81
N SER A 102 -17.93 -1.23 31.76
CA SER A 102 -18.08 -0.49 30.52
C SER A 102 -16.72 -0.34 29.84
N GLU A 103 -16.62 -0.81 28.59
CA GLU A 103 -15.38 -0.78 27.81
C GLU A 103 -15.61 -0.22 26.39
N VAL A 104 -14.51 -0.08 25.66
CA VAL A 104 -14.47 0.23 24.23
C VAL A 104 -13.75 -0.88 23.51
N LEU A 105 -14.33 -1.42 22.44
CA LEU A 105 -13.72 -2.48 21.64
C LEU A 105 -13.00 -1.91 20.42
N LEU A 106 -11.74 -2.30 20.24
CA LEU A 106 -10.96 -2.06 19.03
C LEU A 106 -10.98 -3.30 18.13
N MET A 107 -11.37 -3.12 16.87
CA MET A 107 -11.22 -4.12 15.81
C MET A 107 -10.11 -3.70 14.85
N ILE A 108 -8.96 -4.36 14.96
CA ILE A 108 -7.69 -3.99 14.33
C ILE A 108 -7.42 -4.91 13.14
N LYS A 109 -7.29 -4.34 11.93
CA LYS A 109 -7.05 -5.12 10.70
C LYS A 109 -5.59 -4.99 10.30
N THR A 110 -4.88 -6.11 10.33
CA THR A 110 -3.45 -6.16 10.07
C THR A 110 -3.04 -7.41 9.29
N ARG A 111 -1.76 -7.46 8.87
CA ARG A 111 -1.15 -8.69 8.36
C ARG A 111 -0.94 -9.63 9.54
N SER A 112 -1.22 -10.92 9.37
CA SER A 112 -1.07 -11.91 10.45
C SER A 112 0.36 -11.95 11.00
N SER A 113 1.37 -11.71 10.16
CA SER A 113 2.78 -11.62 10.57
C SER A 113 3.10 -10.45 11.51
N LYS A 114 2.23 -9.43 11.60
CA LYS A 114 2.40 -8.28 12.50
C LYS A 114 1.70 -8.44 13.83
N VAL A 115 0.86 -9.47 14.01
CA VAL A 115 0.12 -9.70 15.26
C VAL A 115 1.05 -9.76 16.49
N PRO A 116 2.24 -10.41 16.45
CA PRO A 116 3.14 -10.41 17.59
C PRO A 116 3.64 -9.01 17.97
N ALA A 117 4.04 -8.19 16.98
CA ALA A 117 4.50 -6.82 17.21
C ALA A 117 3.36 -5.89 17.63
N LEU A 118 2.14 -6.12 17.11
CA LEU A 118 0.94 -5.43 17.55
C LEU A 118 0.64 -5.73 19.02
N ALA A 119 0.67 -7.01 19.41
CA ALA A 119 0.43 -7.43 20.79
C ALA A 119 1.48 -6.85 21.74
N GLU A 120 2.75 -6.80 21.32
CA GLU A 120 3.82 -6.19 22.12
C GLU A 120 3.63 -4.69 22.33
N TYR A 121 3.09 -3.98 21.35
CA TYR A 121 2.80 -2.55 21.49
C TYR A 121 1.60 -2.26 22.42
N VAL A 122 0.69 -3.22 22.56
CA VAL A 122 -0.52 -3.07 23.40
C VAL A 122 -0.24 -3.39 24.88
N ARG A 123 0.74 -4.25 25.17
CA ARG A 123 1.16 -4.59 26.54
C ARG A 123 1.87 -3.41 27.21
#